data_AF-A0A3A8WBE3-F1
#
_entry.id   AF-A0A3A8WBE3-F1
#
_cell.length_a   1.000
_cell.length_b   1.000
_cell.length_c   1.000
_cell.angle_alpha   90.00
_cell.angle_beta   90.00
_cell.angle_gamma   90.00
#
_symmetry.space_group_name_H-M   'P 1'
#
loop_
_entity.id
_entity.type
_entity.pdbx_description
1 polymer ?
#
loop_
_entity_poly.entity_id
_entity_poly.type
_entity_poly.pdbx_seq_one_letter_code
_entity_poly.pdbx_strand_id
1 'polypeptide(L)'
;MFLYSFRWNIEVSYYEQKSFWSLCSYMVRSRKGIEMLVNLINISYCSMKLLPYLEGAFSKYRDVSVQEFRLALSVRIRQQVFYVDLVQNIETHIKSNIIIKTLKQLCLKQMG
;
A
#
# COMPACT_ATOMS: atom_id res chain seq x y z
N MET A 1 -2.58 -15.42 33.81
CA MET A 1 -1.99 -14.14 33.37
C MET A 1 -1.81 -14.01 31.85
N PHE A 2 -1.96 -15.07 31.04
CA PHE A 2 -1.83 -15.05 29.57
C PHE A 2 -2.95 -14.31 28.82
N LEU A 3 -4.18 -14.29 29.33
CA LEU A 3 -5.27 -13.55 28.66
C LEU A 3 -5.10 -12.03 28.76
N TYR A 4 -4.49 -11.55 29.84
CA TYR A 4 -4.28 -10.12 30.07
C TYR A 4 -3.23 -9.54 29.11
N SER A 5 -2.26 -10.33 28.63
CA SER A 5 -1.25 -9.86 27.68
C SER A 5 -1.83 -9.50 26.30
N PHE A 6 -2.97 -10.07 25.91
CA PHE A 6 -3.62 -9.69 24.65
C PHE A 6 -4.24 -8.29 24.70
N ARG A 7 -4.60 -7.79 25.89
CA ARG A 7 -5.24 -6.47 26.05
C ARG A 7 -4.37 -5.35 25.48
N TRP A 8 -3.07 -5.39 25.75
CA TRP A 8 -2.13 -4.39 25.28
C TRP A 8 -1.99 -4.42 23.74
N ASN A 9 -1.96 -5.60 23.14
CA ASN A 9 -1.88 -5.74 21.68
C ASN A 9 -3.10 -5.16 20.97
N ILE A 10 -4.30 -5.28 21.56
CA ILE A 10 -5.52 -4.66 21.04
C ILE A 10 -5.42 -3.13 21.09
N GLU A 11 -4.94 -2.59 22.21
CA GLU A 11 -4.77 -1.16 22.42
C GLU A 11 -3.74 -0.56 21.44
N VAL A 12 -2.58 -1.22 21.27
CA VAL A 12 -1.57 -0.85 20.28
C VAL A 12 -2.15 -0.85 18.86
N SER A 13 -2.88 -1.92 18.48
CA SER A 13 -3.52 -2.00 17.16
C SER A 13 -4.52 -0.87 16.93
N TYR A 14 -5.28 -0.48 17.95
CA TYR A 14 -6.25 0.62 17.87
C TYR A 14 -5.58 1.96 17.57
N TYR A 15 -4.47 2.27 18.24
CA TYR A 15 -3.74 3.52 17.99
C TYR A 15 -3.01 3.51 16.64
N GLU A 16 -2.46 2.37 16.23
CA GLU A 16 -1.83 2.22 14.93
C GLU A 16 -2.83 2.44 13.79
N GLN A 17 -4.05 1.90 13.91
CA GLN A 17 -5.15 2.11 12.95
C GLN A 17 -5.55 3.58 12.83
N LYS A 18 -5.62 4.32 13.95
CA LYS A 18 -5.91 5.76 13.91
C LYS A 18 -4.88 6.56 13.11
N SER A 19 -3.62 6.12 13.16
CA SER A 19 -2.51 6.77 12.46
C SER A 19 -2.27 6.22 11.05
N PHE A 20 -3.12 5.31 10.56
CA PHE A 20 -2.97 4.59 9.29
C PHE A 20 -3.14 5.51 8.06
N TRP A 21 -3.23 4.93 6.86
CA TRP A 21 -3.51 5.68 5.64
C TRP A 21 -4.82 6.44 5.74
N SER A 22 -4.80 7.69 5.29
CA SER A 22 -6.01 8.41 4.96
C SER A 22 -6.55 7.86 3.63
N LEU A 23 -7.54 6.98 3.71
CA LEU A 23 -8.16 6.35 2.53
C LEU A 23 -9.19 7.25 1.83
N CYS A 24 -9.60 8.35 2.45
CA CYS A 24 -10.59 9.27 1.92
C CYS A 24 -10.19 10.72 2.24
N SER A 25 -10.30 11.59 1.24
CA SER A 25 -9.90 13.00 1.31
C SER A 25 -10.99 13.93 1.86
N TYR A 26 -12.17 13.42 2.25
CA TYR A 26 -13.30 14.27 2.64
C TYR A 26 -14.14 13.70 3.79
N MET A 27 -14.68 14.62 4.60
CA MET A 27 -15.48 14.38 5.80
C MET A 27 -16.80 13.66 5.46
N VAL A 28 -16.82 12.34 5.61
CA VAL A 28 -18.05 11.53 5.46
C VAL A 28 -18.97 11.82 6.65
N ARG A 29 -20.19 12.31 6.38
CA ARG A 29 -21.14 12.76 7.43
C ARG A 29 -22.30 11.79 7.68
N SER A 30 -22.52 10.80 6.82
CA SER A 30 -23.55 9.79 7.05
C SER A 30 -23.03 8.70 7.99
N ARG A 31 -23.86 8.25 8.93
CA ARG A 31 -23.50 7.16 9.85
C ARG A 31 -23.01 5.92 9.08
N LYS A 32 -23.75 5.51 8.05
CA LYS A 32 -23.39 4.36 7.20
C LYS A 32 -22.05 4.56 6.50
N GLY A 33 -21.77 5.77 6.01
CA GLY A 33 -20.51 6.06 5.35
C GLY A 33 -19.31 6.05 6.31
N ILE A 34 -19.48 6.61 7.52
CA ILE A 34 -18.45 6.56 8.57
C ILE A 34 -18.16 5.11 8.96
N GLU A 35 -19.21 4.30 9.16
CA GLU A 35 -19.07 2.88 9.50
C GLU A 35 -18.33 2.09 8.40
N MET A 36 -18.70 2.30 7.13
CA MET A 36 -18.00 1.69 6.00
C MET A 36 -16.54 2.11 5.92
N LEU A 37 -16.23 3.40 6.15
CA LEU A 37 -14.86 3.90 6.11
C LEU A 37 -14.00 3.31 7.23
N VAL A 38 -14.53 3.24 8.46
CA VAL A 38 -13.84 2.63 9.60
C VAL A 38 -13.58 1.15 9.33
N ASN A 39 -14.58 0.41 8.82
CA ASN A 39 -14.42 -1.00 8.47
C ASN A 39 -13.38 -1.22 7.37
N LEU A 40 -13.36 -0.35 6.35
CA LEU A 40 -12.36 -0.41 5.29
C LEU A 40 -10.95 -0.18 5.84
N ILE A 41 -10.75 0.85 6.67
CA ILE A 41 -9.46 1.13 7.31
C ILE A 41 -9.00 -0.07 8.14
N ASN A 42 -9.90 -0.68 8.91
CA ASN A 42 -9.59 -1.85 9.74
C ASN A 42 -9.14 -3.04 8.89
N ILE A 43 -9.88 -3.36 7.82
CA ILE A 43 -9.52 -4.45 6.90
C ILE A 43 -8.18 -4.15 6.23
N SER A 44 -7.98 -2.95 5.70
CA SER A 44 -6.73 -2.57 5.04
C SER A 44 -5.53 -2.65 5.99
N TYR A 45 -5.67 -2.19 7.22
CA TYR A 45 -4.61 -2.28 8.24
C TYR A 45 -4.30 -3.74 8.60
N CYS A 46 -5.33 -4.57 8.83
CA CYS A 46 -5.14 -6.00 9.12
C CYS A 46 -4.45 -6.73 7.96
N SER A 47 -4.90 -6.48 6.72
CA SER A 47 -4.29 -7.04 5.51
C SER A 47 -2.83 -6.62 5.39
N MET A 48 -2.50 -5.34 5.64
CA MET A 48 -1.11 -4.89 5.68
C MET A 48 -0.33 -5.67 6.74
N LYS A 49 -0.81 -5.77 7.98
CA LYS A 49 -0.07 -6.44 9.07
C LYS A 49 0.18 -7.93 8.79
N LEU A 50 -0.74 -8.59 8.10
CA LEU A 50 -0.62 -10.00 7.71
C LEU A 50 0.31 -10.22 6.51
N LEU A 51 0.46 -9.21 5.64
CA LEU A 51 1.17 -9.33 4.37
C LEU A 51 2.61 -9.89 4.50
N PRO A 52 3.46 -9.47 5.47
CA PRO A 52 4.79 -10.06 5.69
C PRO A 52 4.81 -11.56 6.02
N TYR A 53 3.70 -12.08 6.55
CA TYR A 53 3.58 -13.49 6.90
C TYR A 53 3.09 -14.34 5.73
N LEU A 54 2.25 -13.76 4.87
CA LEU A 54 1.69 -14.45 3.71
C LEU A 54 2.64 -14.46 2.51
N GLU A 55 3.36 -13.37 2.28
CA GLU A 55 4.16 -13.16 1.08
C GLU A 55 5.66 -13.16 1.37
N GLY A 56 6.39 -14.07 0.73
CA GLY A 56 7.84 -14.24 0.92
C GLY A 56 8.64 -12.96 0.60
N ALA A 57 8.18 -12.17 -0.37
CA ALA A 57 8.79 -10.90 -0.75
C ALA A 57 8.80 -9.85 0.39
N PHE A 58 7.89 -9.98 1.36
CA PHE A 58 7.76 -9.09 2.51
C PHE A 58 8.22 -9.72 3.83
N SER A 59 8.74 -10.95 3.81
CA SER A 59 9.17 -11.69 5.01
C SER A 59 10.17 -10.92 5.89
N LYS A 60 11.02 -10.08 5.28
CA LYS A 60 11.97 -9.21 6.00
C LYS A 60 11.31 -8.15 6.90
N TYR A 61 10.01 -7.92 6.75
CA TYR A 61 9.25 -6.95 7.55
C TYR A 61 8.42 -7.60 8.67
N ARG A 62 8.67 -8.86 9.04
CA ARG A 62 7.94 -9.54 10.13
C ARG A 62 8.29 -8.99 11.52
N ASP A 63 9.54 -8.57 11.72
CA ASP A 63 10.07 -8.15 13.03
C ASP A 63 10.36 -6.65 13.10
N VAL A 64 9.94 -5.89 12.09
CA VAL A 64 10.13 -4.43 12.03
C VAL A 64 8.87 -3.69 12.48
N SER A 65 9.01 -2.38 12.69
CA SER A 65 7.89 -1.53 13.06
C SER A 65 6.81 -1.49 11.97
N VAL A 66 5.55 -1.44 12.41
CA VAL A 66 4.39 -1.35 11.51
C VAL A 66 4.44 -0.07 10.66
N GLN A 67 4.99 1.02 11.21
CA GLN A 67 5.17 2.28 10.50
C GLN A 67 6.18 2.17 9.36
N GLU A 68 7.30 1.47 9.59
CA GLU A 68 8.33 1.25 8.58
C GLU A 68 7.79 0.39 7.43
N PHE A 69 7.11 -0.71 7.75
CA PHE A 69 6.49 -1.55 6.73
C PHE A 69 5.45 -0.78 5.92
N ARG A 70 4.59 0.00 6.61
CA ARG A 70 3.61 0.86 5.96
C ARG A 70 4.26 1.83 4.97
N LEU A 71 5.36 2.46 5.35
CA LEU A 71 6.09 3.39 4.48
C LEU A 71 6.66 2.67 3.25
N ALA A 72 7.34 1.54 3.45
CA ALA A 72 7.91 0.75 2.38
C ALA A 72 6.83 0.27 1.38
N LEU A 73 5.71 -0.23 1.91
CA LEU A 73 4.56 -0.65 1.10
C LEU A 73 3.95 0.54 0.35
N SER A 74 3.83 1.70 0.99
CA SER A 74 3.31 2.92 0.35
C SER A 74 4.18 3.37 -0.83
N VAL A 75 5.51 3.27 -0.71
CA VAL A 75 6.43 3.56 -1.82
C VAL A 75 6.20 2.59 -2.97
N ARG A 76 6.07 1.29 -2.69
CA ARG A 76 5.81 0.26 -3.71
C ARG A 76 4.48 0.48 -4.42
N ILE A 77 3.41 0.78 -3.69
CA ILE A 77 2.09 1.09 -4.26
C ILE A 77 2.19 2.30 -5.19
N ARG A 78 2.83 3.39 -4.75
CA ARG A 78 3.00 4.59 -5.60
C ARG A 78 3.81 4.30 -6.86
N GLN A 79 4.86 3.49 -6.77
CA GLN A 79 5.62 3.05 -7.93
C GLN A 79 4.75 2.27 -8.92
N GLN A 80 3.95 1.32 -8.42
CA GLN A 80 3.04 0.55 -9.27
C GLN A 80 1.98 1.43 -9.96
N VAL A 81 1.35 2.34 -9.21
CA VAL A 81 0.38 3.30 -9.79
C VAL A 81 1.05 4.12 -10.89
N PHE A 82 2.23 4.67 -10.63
CA PHE A 82 2.98 5.42 -11.65
C PHE A 82 3.28 4.58 -12.91
N TYR A 83 3.71 3.33 -12.74
CA TYR A 83 3.99 2.47 -13.90
C TYR A 83 2.74 2.14 -14.70
N VAL A 84 1.62 1.84 -14.03
CA VAL A 84 0.34 1.57 -14.68
C VAL A 84 -0.14 2.80 -15.45
N ASP A 85 -0.12 3.98 -14.81
CA ASP A 85 -0.50 5.24 -15.43
C ASP A 85 0.39 5.57 -16.64
N LEU A 86 1.70 5.35 -16.53
CA LEU A 86 2.65 5.56 -17.63
C LEU A 86 2.34 4.64 -18.82
N VAL A 87 2.13 3.35 -18.58
CA VAL A 87 1.79 2.37 -19.62
C VAL A 87 0.47 2.76 -20.30
N GLN A 88 -0.55 3.07 -19.52
CA GLN A 88 -1.86 3.47 -20.04
C GLN A 88 -1.77 4.74 -20.90
N ASN A 89 -0.99 5.73 -20.47
CA ASN A 89 -0.74 6.94 -21.26
C ASN A 89 0.00 6.64 -22.57
N ILE A 90 0.98 5.73 -22.55
CA ILE A 90 1.70 5.32 -23.77
C ILE A 90 0.78 4.60 -24.75
N GLU A 91 -0.07 3.70 -24.27
CA GLU A 91 -0.97 2.90 -25.11
C GLU A 91 -2.07 3.76 -25.76
N THR A 92 -2.62 4.73 -25.03
CA THR A 92 -3.73 5.56 -25.50
C THR A 92 -3.30 6.68 -26.46
N HIS A 93 -2.04 7.11 -26.42
CA HIS A 93 -1.55 8.19 -27.27
C HIS A 93 -0.90 7.69 -28.58
N ILE A 94 -1.54 7.98 -29.72
CA ILE A 94 -1.17 7.58 -31.10
C ILE A 94 0.30 7.89 -31.51
N LYS A 95 0.95 8.89 -30.89
CA LYS A 95 2.35 9.28 -31.17
C LYS A 95 3.40 8.69 -30.20
N SER A 96 3.03 7.71 -29.38
CA SER A 96 3.93 7.12 -28.39
C SER A 96 5.01 6.20 -28.96
N ASN A 97 5.00 5.94 -30.28
CA ASN A 97 5.94 5.03 -30.93
C ASN A 97 7.42 5.46 -30.74
N ILE A 98 7.68 6.77 -30.64
CA ILE A 98 9.02 7.31 -30.32
C ILE A 98 9.37 6.99 -28.86
N ILE A 99 8.46 7.22 -27.92
CA ILE A 99 8.66 6.94 -26.49
C ILE A 99 8.91 5.45 -26.26
N ILE A 100 8.13 4.57 -26.91
CA ILE A 100 8.31 3.11 -26.84
C ILE A 100 9.68 2.71 -27.38
N LYS A 101 10.12 3.27 -28.52
CA LYS A 101 11.45 2.99 -29.09
C LYS A 101 12.57 3.44 -28.15
N THR A 102 12.46 4.62 -27.55
CA THR A 102 13.44 5.14 -26.59
C THR A 102 13.49 4.28 -25.33
N LEU A 103 12.35 3.87 -24.79
CA LEU A 103 12.28 2.96 -23.64
C LEU A 103 12.91 1.60 -23.94
N LYS A 104 12.65 1.02 -25.12
CA LYS A 104 13.29 -0.23 -25.56
C LYS A 104 14.81 -0.09 -25.62
N GLN A 105 15.34 1.00 -26.19
CA GLN A 105 16.78 1.25 -26.22
C GLN A 105 17.38 1.44 -24.83
N LEU A 106 16.69 2.12 -23.92
CA LEU A 106 17.14 2.30 -22.54
C LEU A 106 17.20 0.97 -21.78
N CYS A 107 16.18 0.12 -21.89
CA CYS A 107 16.21 -1.22 -21.29
C CYS A 107 17.34 -2.09 -21.87
N LEU A 108 17.53 -2.07 -23.20
CA LEU A 108 18.61 -2.82 -23.85
C LEU A 108 20.01 -2.37 -23.40
N LYS A 109 20.20 -1.07 -23.14
CA LYS A 109 21.46 -0.53 -22.59
C LYS A 109 21.70 -0.84 -21.11
N GLN A 110 20.66 -1.17 -20.35
CA GLN A 110 20.79 -1.57 -18.94
C GLN A 110 21.04 -3.08 -18.77
N MET A 111 20.82 -3.87 -19.82
CA MET A 111 20.98 -5.33 -19.82
C MET A 111 22.28 -5.82 -20.46
N GLY A 112 23.10 -4.92 -21.02
CA GLY A 112 24.46 -5.20 -21.50
C GLY A 112 25.49 -4.49 -20.66
#